data_AF-A0A962FUN2-F1
#
_entry.id   AF-A0A962FUN2-F1
#
_cell.length_a   1.000
_cell.length_b   1.000
_cell.length_c   1.000
_cell.angle_alpha   90.00
_cell.angle_beta   90.00
_cell.angle_gamma   90.00
#
_symmetry.space_group_name_H-M   'P 1'
#
loop_
_entity.id
_entity.type
_entity.pdbx_description
1 polymer ?
#
loop_
_entity_poly.entity_id
_entity_poly.type
_entity_poly.pdbx_seq_one_letter_code
_entity_poly.pdbx_strand_id
1 'polypeptide(L)'
;MATDPDRGTDIRLMLQVMGGVLTETAFFFEEPDETLASIFTKISAVLGCDAYEGELPIWLDMDPVQIDSYTERGRELARMAIHDWADCEFGFVEMVVMVCHHIMASWEEEGIPRTESFRLLIEYATRCMCFEVAAQELCDVLIEKKMGRDGWTLGDCLGGLSGAAGWRLAKLNLLKKKIPKEDAACLGEEDLDYLISSLTTEAIRMGVPAGSDWKFGLAANDAPVNPPIELLEGVEPYAQLFFSAVPMSDVKDQAVACAKAAGRMLAVVATGDDPEIAHVIAKPLAMMAITETYHAFWLGY
;
A
#
# COMPACT_ATOMS: atom_id res chain seq x y z
N MET A 1 9.51 -7.43 -21.92
CA MET A 1 8.23 -6.70 -21.89
C MET A 1 8.26 -5.43 -21.03
N ALA A 2 9.37 -5.02 -20.39
CA ALA A 2 9.34 -3.76 -19.62
C ALA A 2 10.71 -3.16 -19.24
N THR A 3 11.77 -3.43 -19.99
CA THR A 3 13.08 -2.79 -19.79
C THR A 3 13.71 -2.55 -21.16
N ASP A 4 14.06 -1.30 -21.44
CA ASP A 4 15.01 -0.94 -22.49
C ASP A 4 16.32 -0.51 -21.80
N PRO A 5 17.29 -1.44 -21.67
CA PRO A 5 18.58 -1.15 -21.04
C PRO A 5 19.39 -0.10 -21.82
N ASP A 6 19.13 0.07 -23.11
CA ASP A 6 19.91 0.93 -24.00
C ASP A 6 19.44 2.40 -23.95
N ARG A 7 18.19 2.64 -23.53
CA ARG A 7 17.59 3.99 -23.44
C ARG A 7 17.35 4.52 -22.03
N GLY A 8 17.43 3.68 -21.01
CA GLY A 8 17.33 4.10 -19.60
C GLY A 8 15.92 4.50 -19.14
N THR A 9 14.86 4.14 -19.87
CA THR A 9 13.47 4.35 -19.43
C THR A 9 12.92 3.06 -18.83
N ASP A 10 12.66 3.06 -17.53
CA ASP A 10 11.94 1.96 -16.87
C ASP A 10 10.43 2.12 -17.07
N ILE A 11 9.91 1.34 -18.02
CA ILE A 11 8.50 1.37 -18.41
C ILE A 11 7.60 0.97 -17.25
N ARG A 12 8.04 0.05 -16.36
CA ARG A 12 7.24 -0.35 -15.20
C ARG A 12 7.12 0.79 -14.22
N LEU A 13 8.23 1.49 -13.95
CA LEU A 13 8.22 2.67 -13.10
C LEU A 13 7.26 3.72 -13.66
N MET A 14 7.34 4.01 -14.97
CA MET A 14 6.42 4.97 -15.59
C MET A 14 4.95 4.54 -15.46
N LEU A 15 4.64 3.26 -15.73
CA LEU A 15 3.29 2.72 -15.58
C LEU A 15 2.78 2.77 -14.14
N GLN A 16 3.65 2.55 -13.14
CA GLN A 16 3.30 2.69 -11.72
C GLN A 16 2.98 4.14 -11.37
N VAL A 17 3.83 5.09 -11.80
CA VAL A 17 3.57 6.52 -11.60
C VAL A 17 2.27 6.94 -12.29
N MET A 18 2.04 6.52 -13.54
CA MET A 18 0.78 6.77 -14.24
C MET A 18 -0.41 6.16 -13.52
N GLY A 19 -0.28 4.92 -13.01
CA GLY A 19 -1.33 4.28 -12.23
C GLY A 19 -1.70 5.07 -10.97
N GLY A 20 -0.71 5.67 -10.31
CA GLY A 20 -0.92 6.64 -9.24
C GLY A 20 -1.69 7.88 -9.68
N VAL A 21 -1.30 8.48 -10.81
CA VAL A 21 -2.00 9.65 -11.36
C VAL A 21 -3.47 9.34 -11.64
N LEU A 22 -3.76 8.20 -12.27
CA LEU A 22 -5.14 7.77 -12.57
C LEU A 22 -5.95 7.55 -11.29
N THR A 23 -5.35 6.90 -10.30
CA THR A 23 -5.99 6.61 -9.02
C THR A 23 -6.34 7.89 -8.28
N GLU A 24 -5.40 8.85 -8.18
CA GLU A 24 -5.67 10.14 -7.54
C GLU A 24 -6.71 10.94 -8.32
N THR A 25 -6.64 10.92 -9.66
CA THR A 25 -7.63 11.58 -10.51
C THR A 25 -9.03 11.03 -10.24
N ALA A 26 -9.16 9.72 -10.02
CA ALA A 26 -10.43 9.10 -9.71
C ALA A 26 -10.96 9.49 -8.32
N PHE A 27 -10.09 9.69 -7.32
CA PHE A 27 -10.46 10.16 -5.97
C PHE A 27 -11.04 11.58 -5.92
N PHE A 28 -10.99 12.35 -7.01
CA PHE A 28 -11.71 13.63 -7.09
C PHE A 28 -13.21 13.48 -7.26
N PHE A 29 -13.68 12.30 -7.66
CA PHE A 29 -15.08 12.03 -7.90
C PHE A 29 -15.67 11.23 -6.73
N GLU A 30 -17.00 11.27 -6.60
CA GLU A 30 -17.71 10.62 -5.48
C GLU A 30 -17.55 9.09 -5.49
N GLU A 31 -17.51 8.48 -6.68
CA GLU A 31 -17.38 7.03 -6.88
C GLU A 31 -16.04 6.75 -7.59
N PRO A 32 -14.92 6.63 -6.85
CA PRO A 32 -13.59 6.56 -7.41
C PRO A 32 -13.30 5.25 -8.16
N ASP A 33 -13.90 4.14 -7.73
CA ASP A 33 -13.78 2.85 -8.40
C ASP A 33 -14.50 2.83 -9.76
N GLU A 34 -15.73 3.33 -9.81
CA GLU A 34 -16.48 3.49 -11.07
C GLU A 34 -15.79 4.47 -12.02
N THR A 35 -15.26 5.56 -11.46
CA THR A 35 -14.51 6.57 -12.22
C THR A 35 -13.24 5.96 -12.82
N LEU A 36 -12.46 5.20 -12.04
CA LEU A 36 -11.25 4.55 -12.55
C LEU A 36 -11.56 3.56 -13.69
N ALA A 37 -12.64 2.79 -13.56
CA ALA A 37 -13.11 1.88 -14.62
C ALA A 37 -13.54 2.64 -15.88
N SER A 38 -14.21 3.79 -15.72
CA SER A 38 -14.57 4.69 -16.82
C SER A 38 -13.33 5.24 -17.53
N ILE A 39 -12.31 5.64 -16.77
CA ILE A 39 -11.02 6.10 -17.32
C ILE A 39 -10.36 4.99 -18.15
N PHE A 40 -10.32 3.74 -17.67
CA PHE A 40 -9.79 2.62 -18.46
C PHE A 40 -10.59 2.39 -19.74
N THR A 41 -11.91 2.51 -19.68
CA THR A 41 -12.78 2.39 -20.87
C THR A 41 -12.43 3.46 -21.92
N LYS A 42 -12.19 4.70 -21.47
CA LYS A 42 -11.74 5.78 -22.36
C LYS A 42 -10.36 5.51 -22.94
N ILE A 43 -9.41 5.03 -22.14
CA ILE A 43 -8.06 4.65 -22.59
C ILE A 43 -8.14 3.54 -23.65
N SER A 44 -8.92 2.48 -23.41
CA SER A 44 -9.16 1.40 -24.40
C SER A 44 -9.68 1.96 -25.72
N ALA A 45 -10.69 2.85 -25.64
CA ALA A 45 -11.29 3.47 -26.82
C ALA A 45 -10.30 4.30 -27.64
N VAL A 46 -9.45 5.11 -26.99
CA VAL A 46 -8.44 5.91 -27.71
C VAL A 46 -7.25 5.08 -28.20
N LEU A 47 -6.88 4.01 -27.49
CA LEU A 47 -5.86 3.06 -27.94
C LEU A 47 -6.33 2.18 -29.11
N GLY A 48 -7.65 1.98 -29.24
CA GLY A 48 -8.24 1.08 -30.24
C GLY A 48 -7.97 -0.39 -29.97
N CYS A 49 -7.73 -0.77 -28.71
CA CYS A 49 -7.48 -2.14 -28.29
C CYS A 49 -7.85 -2.36 -26.82
N ASP A 50 -8.22 -3.60 -26.50
CA ASP A 50 -8.40 -4.03 -25.11
C ASP A 50 -7.08 -4.43 -24.45
N ALA A 51 -7.08 -4.48 -23.12
CA ALA A 51 -5.95 -4.98 -22.34
C ALA A 51 -5.73 -6.47 -22.59
N TYR A 52 -4.48 -6.92 -22.49
CA TYR A 52 -4.13 -8.34 -22.63
C TYR A 52 -4.92 -9.25 -21.67
N GLU A 53 -5.69 -10.19 -22.22
CA GLU A 53 -6.47 -11.19 -21.50
C GLU A 53 -5.62 -12.44 -21.23
N GLY A 54 -4.86 -12.43 -20.14
CA GLY A 54 -4.10 -13.60 -19.71
C GLY A 54 -3.43 -13.40 -18.36
N GLU A 55 -2.92 -14.50 -17.82
CA GLU A 55 -2.11 -14.46 -16.60
C GLU A 55 -0.84 -13.64 -16.85
N LEU A 56 -0.48 -12.80 -15.89
CA LEU A 56 0.78 -12.09 -15.94
C LEU A 56 1.93 -13.11 -15.84
N PRO A 57 3.04 -12.89 -16.56
CA PRO A 57 4.17 -13.80 -16.51
C PRO A 57 4.73 -13.94 -15.09
N ILE A 58 5.10 -15.16 -14.68
CA ILE A 58 5.62 -15.46 -13.32
C ILE A 58 6.88 -14.66 -12.99
N TRP A 59 7.68 -14.30 -14.00
CA TRP A 59 8.91 -13.51 -13.82
C TRP A 59 8.65 -12.01 -13.66
N LEU A 60 7.41 -11.53 -13.88
CA LEU A 60 7.04 -10.15 -13.67
C LEU A 60 7.02 -9.87 -12.17
N ASP A 61 8.00 -9.10 -11.71
CA ASP A 61 8.05 -8.67 -10.32
C ASP A 61 6.97 -7.61 -10.06
N MET A 62 6.02 -7.98 -9.20
CA MET A 62 4.88 -7.17 -8.77
C MET A 62 5.00 -6.89 -7.27
N ASP A 63 6.17 -6.41 -6.85
CA ASP A 63 6.45 -6.10 -5.45
C ASP A 63 5.55 -4.97 -4.91
N PRO A 64 4.71 -5.22 -3.90
CA PRO A 64 3.75 -4.22 -3.42
C PRO A 64 4.38 -2.99 -2.78
N VAL A 65 5.54 -3.12 -2.13
CA VAL A 65 6.23 -1.99 -1.51
C VAL A 65 6.75 -1.04 -2.59
N GLN A 66 7.34 -1.60 -3.65
CA GLN A 66 7.72 -0.83 -4.81
C GLN A 66 6.51 -0.18 -5.51
N ILE A 67 5.44 -0.93 -5.75
CA ILE A 67 4.22 -0.43 -6.41
C ILE A 67 3.63 0.73 -5.60
N ASP A 68 3.44 0.56 -4.29
CA ASP A 68 2.94 1.62 -3.41
C ASP A 68 3.84 2.86 -3.49
N SER A 69 5.16 2.68 -3.35
CA SER A 69 6.13 3.78 -3.41
C SER A 69 6.07 4.61 -4.70
N TYR A 70 5.99 3.96 -5.87
CA TYR A 70 5.98 4.67 -7.15
C TYR A 70 4.59 5.20 -7.53
N THR A 71 3.52 4.47 -7.22
CA THR A 71 2.16 4.97 -7.42
C THR A 71 1.90 6.19 -6.53
N GLU A 72 2.43 6.23 -5.31
CA GLU A 72 2.34 7.42 -4.45
C GLU A 72 2.97 8.67 -5.05
N ARG A 73 4.12 8.53 -5.73
CA ARG A 73 4.70 9.66 -6.48
C ARG A 73 3.76 10.15 -7.58
N GLY A 74 3.10 9.22 -8.26
CA GLY A 74 2.07 9.55 -9.24
C GLY A 74 0.90 10.32 -8.64
N ARG A 75 0.42 9.88 -7.48
CA ARG A 75 -0.66 10.55 -6.76
C ARG A 75 -0.28 11.96 -6.32
N GLU A 76 0.94 12.14 -5.81
CA GLU A 76 1.45 13.47 -5.45
C GLU A 76 1.53 14.40 -6.68
N LEU A 77 2.02 13.90 -7.81
CA LEU A 77 2.04 14.66 -9.07
C LEU A 77 0.63 15.08 -9.50
N ALA A 78 -0.35 14.18 -9.40
CA ALA A 78 -1.73 14.49 -9.72
C ALA A 78 -2.31 15.57 -8.79
N ARG A 79 -2.10 15.48 -7.47
CA ARG A 79 -2.51 16.52 -6.51
C ARG A 79 -1.92 17.88 -6.83
N MET A 80 -0.65 17.92 -7.21
CA MET A 80 0.02 19.16 -7.60
C MET A 80 -0.58 19.75 -8.88
N ALA A 81 -0.84 18.90 -9.88
CA ALA A 81 -1.32 19.35 -11.18
C ALA A 81 -2.80 19.77 -11.14
N ILE A 82 -3.64 19.04 -10.41
CA ILE A 82 -5.09 19.23 -10.47
C ILE A 82 -5.58 20.48 -9.73
N HIS A 83 -4.76 21.05 -8.84
CA HIS A 83 -5.04 22.35 -8.25
C HIS A 83 -5.30 23.42 -9.34
N ASP A 84 -4.62 23.31 -10.48
CA ASP A 84 -4.79 24.22 -11.62
C ASP A 84 -6.02 23.87 -12.50
N TRP A 85 -6.69 22.76 -12.20
CA TRP A 85 -7.83 22.20 -12.95
C TRP A 85 -9.09 22.06 -12.08
N ALA A 86 -9.12 22.67 -10.89
CA ALA A 86 -10.21 22.52 -9.93
C ALA A 86 -11.61 22.87 -10.52
N ASP A 87 -11.67 23.78 -11.50
CA ASP A 87 -12.93 24.15 -12.17
C ASP A 87 -13.29 23.26 -13.37
N CYS A 88 -12.47 22.24 -13.69
CA CYS A 88 -12.60 21.41 -14.89
C CYS A 88 -12.00 20.00 -14.69
N GLU A 89 -12.45 19.24 -13.69
CA GLU A 89 -11.88 17.91 -13.39
C GLU A 89 -12.04 16.94 -14.57
N PHE A 90 -13.16 17.00 -15.29
CA PHE A 90 -13.37 16.21 -16.50
C PHE A 90 -12.35 16.51 -17.60
N GLY A 91 -11.93 17.78 -17.74
CA GLY A 91 -10.89 18.16 -18.71
C GLY A 91 -9.52 17.60 -18.33
N PHE A 92 -9.23 17.54 -17.02
CA PHE A 92 -8.02 16.90 -16.51
C PHE A 92 -8.03 15.39 -16.81
N VAL A 93 -9.15 14.70 -16.61
CA VAL A 93 -9.31 13.29 -16.98
C VAL A 93 -9.01 13.07 -18.47
N GLU A 94 -9.60 13.86 -19.36
CA GLU A 94 -9.35 13.72 -20.81
C GLU A 94 -7.87 13.95 -21.16
N MET A 95 -7.22 14.94 -20.52
CA MET A 95 -5.79 15.17 -20.70
C MET A 95 -4.97 13.95 -20.27
N VAL A 96 -5.24 13.38 -19.10
CA VAL A 96 -4.53 12.20 -18.58
C VAL A 96 -4.75 10.97 -19.50
N VAL A 97 -5.97 10.76 -20.00
CA VAL A 97 -6.29 9.71 -20.97
C VAL A 97 -5.42 9.86 -22.23
N MET A 98 -5.33 11.08 -22.77
CA MET A 98 -4.53 11.36 -23.96
C MET A 98 -3.02 11.20 -23.72
N VAL A 99 -2.52 11.56 -22.54
CA VAL A 99 -1.13 11.30 -22.13
C VAL A 99 -0.86 9.79 -22.10
N CYS A 100 -1.75 8.99 -21.51
CA CYS A 100 -1.61 7.53 -21.49
C CYS A 100 -1.55 6.95 -22.92
N HIS A 101 -2.45 7.41 -23.78
CA HIS A 101 -2.47 7.01 -25.19
C HIS A 101 -1.16 7.32 -25.89
N HIS A 102 -0.67 8.56 -25.82
CA HIS A 102 0.55 8.97 -26.52
C HIS A 102 1.79 8.23 -26.02
N ILE A 103 1.91 8.00 -24.72
CA ILE A 103 3.02 7.24 -24.14
C ILE A 103 3.00 5.79 -24.66
N MET A 104 1.86 5.10 -24.57
CA MET A 104 1.77 3.71 -25.02
C MET A 104 1.93 3.56 -26.54
N ALA A 105 1.40 4.50 -27.33
CA ALA A 105 1.62 4.53 -28.76
C ALA A 105 3.11 4.68 -29.10
N SER A 106 3.85 5.53 -28.37
CA SER A 106 5.29 5.70 -28.56
C SER A 106 6.08 4.42 -28.24
N TRP A 107 5.71 3.70 -27.18
CA TRP A 107 6.35 2.41 -26.86
C TRP A 107 6.04 1.31 -27.88
N GLU A 108 4.88 1.36 -28.52
CA GLU A 108 4.55 0.42 -29.59
C GLU A 108 5.42 0.62 -30.83
N GLU A 109 5.75 1.88 -31.19
CA GLU A 109 6.72 2.17 -32.24
C GLU A 109 8.11 1.56 -31.93
N GLU A 110 8.40 1.32 -30.65
CA GLU A 110 9.62 0.67 -30.15
C GLU A 110 9.48 -0.85 -29.99
N GLY A 111 8.35 -1.43 -30.42
CA GLY A 111 8.12 -2.87 -30.43
C GLY A 111 7.50 -3.43 -29.14
N ILE A 112 6.99 -2.58 -28.25
CA ILE A 112 6.34 -3.00 -27.00
C ILE A 112 4.82 -2.99 -27.20
N PRO A 113 4.12 -4.14 -27.10
CA PRO A 113 2.70 -4.20 -27.38
C PRO A 113 1.87 -3.30 -26.44
N ARG A 114 1.10 -2.36 -27.02
CA ARG A 114 0.23 -1.45 -26.25
C ARG A 114 -0.77 -2.19 -25.36
N THR A 115 -1.23 -3.38 -25.77
CA THR A 115 -2.14 -4.25 -25.01
C THR A 115 -1.53 -4.76 -23.70
N GLU A 116 -0.21 -5.01 -23.68
CA GLU A 116 0.53 -5.44 -22.50
C GLU A 116 0.78 -4.26 -21.54
N SER A 117 1.22 -3.12 -22.06
CA SER A 117 1.38 -1.90 -21.28
C SER A 117 0.06 -1.46 -20.63
N PHE A 118 -1.04 -1.57 -21.37
CA PHE A 118 -2.37 -1.22 -20.86
C PHE A 118 -2.83 -2.19 -19.76
N ARG A 119 -2.59 -3.50 -19.93
CA ARG A 119 -2.84 -4.49 -18.87
C ARG A 119 -2.09 -4.18 -17.59
N LEU A 120 -0.81 -3.82 -17.69
CA LEU A 120 0.00 -3.46 -16.52
C LEU A 120 -0.45 -2.15 -15.87
N LEU A 121 -0.86 -1.15 -16.66
CA LEU A 121 -1.42 0.10 -16.12
C LEU A 121 -2.66 -0.16 -15.26
N ILE A 122 -3.58 -0.99 -15.74
CA ILE A 122 -4.80 -1.38 -15.01
C ILE A 122 -4.42 -2.04 -13.69
N GLU A 123 -3.46 -2.97 -13.69
CA GLU A 123 -3.03 -3.69 -12.49
C GLU A 123 -2.41 -2.75 -11.44
N TYR A 124 -1.50 -1.85 -11.85
CA TYR A 124 -0.89 -0.90 -10.92
C TYR A 124 -1.89 0.10 -10.36
N ALA A 125 -2.78 0.65 -11.19
CA ALA A 125 -3.81 1.58 -10.76
C ALA A 125 -4.84 0.90 -9.82
N THR A 126 -5.29 -0.31 -10.15
CA THR A 126 -6.23 -1.06 -9.30
C THR A 126 -5.61 -1.39 -7.94
N ARG A 127 -4.34 -1.82 -7.90
CA ARG A 127 -3.64 -2.06 -6.64
C ARG A 127 -3.45 -0.79 -5.83
N CYS A 128 -3.07 0.32 -6.47
CA CYS A 128 -2.96 1.62 -5.83
C CYS A 128 -4.29 2.03 -5.17
N MET A 129 -5.40 1.93 -5.90
CA MET A 129 -6.76 2.17 -5.38
C MET A 129 -7.04 1.30 -4.15
N CYS A 130 -6.71 0.00 -4.22
CA CYS A 130 -6.94 -0.89 -3.09
C CYS A 130 -6.07 -0.54 -1.87
N PHE A 131 -4.80 -0.15 -2.03
CA PHE A 131 -3.96 0.29 -0.92
C PHE A 131 -4.55 1.53 -0.23
N GLU A 132 -5.08 2.46 -1.01
CA GLU A 132 -5.64 3.70 -0.51
C GLU A 132 -6.97 3.54 0.22
N VAL A 133 -7.89 2.77 -0.39
CA VAL A 133 -9.15 2.41 0.24
C VAL A 133 -8.89 1.60 1.50
N ALA A 134 -7.96 0.62 1.47
CA ALA A 134 -7.61 -0.16 2.65
C ALA A 134 -7.06 0.71 3.79
N ALA A 135 -6.17 1.64 3.47
CA ALA A 135 -5.56 2.52 4.47
C ALA A 135 -6.60 3.40 5.16
N GLN A 136 -7.65 3.83 4.47
CA GLN A 136 -8.75 4.60 5.03
C GLN A 136 -9.75 3.72 5.79
N GLU A 137 -10.36 2.74 5.11
CA GLU A 137 -11.45 1.93 5.64
C GLU A 137 -11.04 1.12 6.88
N LEU A 138 -9.80 0.62 6.91
CA LEU A 138 -9.31 -0.10 8.09
C LEU A 138 -9.14 0.84 9.30
N CYS A 139 -8.76 2.11 9.09
CA CYS A 139 -8.70 3.09 10.18
C CYS A 139 -10.11 3.43 10.65
N ASP A 140 -11.01 3.75 9.72
CA ASP A 140 -12.38 4.18 10.02
C ASP A 140 -13.16 3.10 10.75
N VAL A 141 -13.08 1.84 10.30
CA VAL A 141 -13.74 0.71 10.97
C VAL A 141 -13.25 0.53 12.41
N LEU A 142 -11.95 0.69 12.68
CA LEU A 142 -11.44 0.57 14.05
C LEU A 142 -11.87 1.74 14.93
N ILE A 143 -11.84 2.97 14.40
CA ILE A 143 -12.33 4.15 15.13
C ILE A 143 -13.82 3.97 15.46
N GLU A 144 -14.65 3.59 14.49
CA GLU A 144 -16.08 3.46 14.70
C GLU A 144 -16.46 2.27 15.58
N LYS A 145 -15.87 1.09 15.32
CA LYS A 145 -16.30 -0.17 15.92
C LYS A 145 -15.53 -0.48 17.19
N LYS A 146 -14.20 -0.29 17.20
CA LYS A 146 -13.37 -0.62 18.35
C LYS A 146 -13.32 0.51 19.37
N MET A 147 -13.03 1.74 18.96
CA MET A 147 -13.04 2.84 19.93
C MET A 147 -14.47 3.18 20.34
N GLY A 148 -15.37 3.31 19.37
CA GLY A 148 -16.76 3.71 19.62
C GLY A 148 -17.60 2.72 20.42
N ARG A 149 -17.24 1.42 20.46
CA ARG A 149 -18.05 0.37 21.15
C ARG A 149 -17.27 -0.47 22.16
N ASP A 150 -16.01 -0.77 21.87
CA ASP A 150 -15.19 -1.69 22.67
C ASP A 150 -14.22 -0.95 23.62
N GLY A 151 -14.23 0.38 23.61
CA GLY A 151 -13.43 1.21 24.51
C GLY A 151 -11.94 1.26 24.19
N TRP A 152 -11.54 0.91 22.97
CA TRP A 152 -10.16 1.01 22.52
C TRP A 152 -9.70 2.48 22.46
N THR A 153 -8.41 2.68 22.70
CA THR A 153 -7.70 3.94 22.45
C THR A 153 -7.22 4.01 20.99
N LEU A 154 -6.77 5.19 20.53
CA LEU A 154 -6.11 5.29 19.23
C LEU A 154 -4.80 4.47 19.22
N GLY A 155 -4.10 4.40 20.37
CA GLY A 155 -2.92 3.56 20.56
C GLY A 155 -3.20 2.07 20.36
N ASP A 156 -4.35 1.58 20.83
CA ASP A 156 -4.80 0.19 20.62
C ASP A 156 -5.08 -0.08 19.13
N CYS A 157 -5.71 0.87 18.44
CA CYS A 157 -5.96 0.76 17.00
C CYS A 157 -4.65 0.70 16.22
N LEU A 158 -3.67 1.55 16.57
CA LEU A 158 -2.32 1.52 16.01
C LEU A 158 -1.64 0.18 16.24
N GLY A 159 -1.61 -0.30 17.49
CA GLY A 159 -1.02 -1.59 17.84
C GLY A 159 -1.67 -2.76 17.12
N GLY A 160 -3.00 -2.75 16.97
CA GLY A 160 -3.74 -3.77 16.24
C GLY A 160 -3.42 -3.79 14.74
N LEU A 161 -3.43 -2.64 14.06
CA LEU A 161 -3.11 -2.55 12.62
C LEU A 161 -1.64 -2.93 12.34
N SER A 162 -0.72 -2.44 13.19
CA SER A 162 0.69 -2.81 13.13
C SER A 162 0.90 -4.32 13.34
N GLY A 163 0.25 -4.92 14.33
CA GLY A 163 0.28 -6.36 14.54
C GLY A 163 -0.28 -7.13 13.33
N ALA A 164 -1.39 -6.68 12.77
CA ALA A 164 -2.03 -7.28 11.59
C ALA A 164 -1.12 -7.27 10.35
N ALA A 165 -0.28 -6.25 10.19
CA ALA A 165 0.74 -6.20 9.15
C ALA A 165 1.84 -7.24 9.37
N GLY A 166 2.40 -7.30 10.59
CA GLY A 166 3.44 -8.27 10.95
C GLY A 166 2.96 -9.73 10.84
N TRP A 167 1.73 -10.00 11.27
CA TRP A 167 1.09 -11.31 11.16
C TRP A 167 0.96 -11.79 9.71
N ARG A 168 0.48 -10.93 8.81
CA ARG A 168 0.36 -11.25 7.38
C ARG A 168 1.71 -11.54 6.75
N LEU A 169 2.73 -10.76 7.07
CA LEU A 169 4.08 -11.00 6.58
C LEU A 169 4.63 -12.35 7.05
N ALA A 170 4.42 -12.70 8.33
CA ALA A 170 4.84 -14.00 8.87
C ALA A 170 4.11 -15.16 8.17
N LYS A 171 2.79 -15.04 8.00
CA LYS A 171 1.96 -16.01 7.27
C LYS A 171 2.41 -16.18 5.81
N LEU A 172 2.75 -15.10 5.12
CA LEU A 172 3.29 -15.14 3.76
C LEU A 172 4.59 -15.94 3.71
N ASN A 173 5.53 -15.67 4.62
CA ASN A 173 6.81 -16.36 4.67
C ASN A 173 6.66 -17.86 4.99
N LEU A 174 5.69 -18.24 5.83
CA LEU A 174 5.32 -19.64 6.04
C LEU A 174 4.83 -20.31 4.75
N LEU A 175 3.92 -19.65 4.03
CA LEU A 175 3.32 -20.16 2.79
C LEU A 175 4.34 -20.27 1.65
N LYS A 176 5.18 -19.24 1.47
CA LYS A 176 6.15 -19.16 0.35
C LYS A 176 7.37 -20.04 0.57
N LYS A 177 7.94 -20.04 1.78
CA LYS A 177 9.29 -20.59 1.97
C LYS A 177 9.30 -22.04 2.48
N LYS A 178 8.15 -22.63 2.88
CA LYS A 178 8.08 -23.95 3.55
C LYS A 178 9.19 -24.13 4.60
N ILE A 179 9.56 -23.05 5.29
CA ILE A 179 10.72 -23.01 6.16
C ILE A 179 10.43 -23.88 7.38
N PRO A 180 11.34 -24.82 7.73
CA PRO A 180 11.29 -25.48 9.03
C PRO A 180 11.30 -24.40 10.11
N LYS A 181 10.36 -24.47 11.05
CA LYS A 181 10.19 -23.49 12.14
C LYS A 181 11.48 -23.18 12.92
N GLU A 182 12.41 -24.12 12.92
CA GLU A 182 13.75 -24.05 13.54
C GLU A 182 14.71 -23.06 12.83
N ASP A 183 14.60 -22.91 11.51
CA ASP A 183 15.41 -21.99 10.70
C ASP A 183 14.79 -20.57 10.63
N ALA A 184 13.54 -20.44 11.09
CA ALA A 184 12.78 -19.19 11.01
C ALA A 184 13.33 -18.07 11.92
N ALA A 185 14.02 -18.43 13.00
CA ALA A 185 14.70 -17.47 13.87
C ALA A 185 15.85 -16.71 13.17
N CYS A 186 16.27 -17.16 11.99
CA CYS A 186 17.29 -16.51 11.15
C CYS A 186 16.73 -15.97 9.82
N LEU A 187 15.40 -15.81 9.71
CA LEU A 187 14.78 -15.21 8.53
C LEU A 187 15.31 -13.79 8.31
N GLY A 188 15.82 -13.53 7.11
CA GLY A 188 16.34 -12.20 6.73
C GLY A 188 15.31 -11.11 6.99
N GLU A 189 15.74 -10.06 7.71
CA GLU A 189 14.91 -8.91 8.11
C GLU A 189 14.48 -8.03 6.92
N GLU A 190 14.95 -8.30 5.70
CA GLU A 190 14.68 -7.48 4.51
C GLU A 190 13.18 -7.28 4.25
N ASP A 191 12.39 -8.37 4.27
CA ASP A 191 10.93 -8.29 4.06
C ASP A 191 10.23 -7.45 5.15
N LEU A 192 10.75 -7.52 6.38
CA LEU A 192 10.25 -6.77 7.54
C LEU A 192 10.62 -5.28 7.42
N ASP A 193 11.84 -4.98 6.98
CA ASP A 193 12.33 -3.63 6.72
C ASP A 193 11.54 -2.94 5.61
N TYR A 194 11.21 -3.66 4.54
CA TYR A 194 10.34 -3.14 3.48
C TYR A 194 8.94 -2.79 4.00
N LEU A 195 8.36 -3.65 4.85
CA LEU A 195 7.06 -3.40 5.47
C LEU A 195 7.10 -2.17 6.38
N ILE A 196 8.14 -2.07 7.22
CA ILE A 196 8.40 -0.91 8.09
C ILE A 196 8.56 0.37 7.26
N SER A 197 9.23 0.28 6.11
CA SER A 197 9.42 1.43 5.22
C SER A 197 8.10 1.96 4.67
N SER A 198 7.13 1.07 4.42
CA SER A 198 5.79 1.43 3.92
C SER A 198 5.00 2.20 5.00
N LEU A 199 4.98 1.67 6.23
CA LEU A 199 4.38 2.36 7.38
C LEU A 199 5.02 3.74 7.61
N THR A 200 6.35 3.78 7.60
CA THR A 200 7.13 4.99 7.88
C THR A 200 6.85 6.08 6.84
N THR A 201 6.90 5.71 5.55
CA THR A 201 6.64 6.63 4.44
C THR A 201 5.23 7.19 4.53
N GLU A 202 4.24 6.34 4.80
CA GLU A 202 2.85 6.77 4.95
C GLU A 202 2.66 7.73 6.14
N ALA A 203 3.21 7.39 7.30
CA ALA A 203 3.11 8.24 8.48
C ALA A 203 3.76 9.62 8.26
N ILE A 204 4.94 9.66 7.61
CA ILE A 204 5.63 10.90 7.28
C ILE A 204 4.79 11.75 6.33
N ARG A 205 4.20 11.13 5.30
CA ARG A 205 3.30 11.78 4.35
C ARG A 205 2.10 12.44 5.04
N MET A 206 1.62 11.84 6.11
CA MET A 206 0.52 12.36 6.94
C MET A 206 0.97 13.34 8.04
N GLY A 207 2.25 13.76 8.05
CA GLY A 207 2.75 14.84 8.90
C GLY A 207 3.57 14.38 10.11
N VAL A 208 3.85 13.08 10.27
CA VAL A 208 4.71 12.59 11.35
C VAL A 208 6.17 12.97 11.06
N PRO A 209 6.93 13.53 12.02
CA PRO A 209 8.32 13.94 11.76
C PRO A 209 9.22 12.79 11.28
N ALA A 210 10.02 12.99 10.23
CA ALA A 210 10.86 11.99 9.57
C ALA A 210 12.15 11.58 10.34
N GLY A 211 12.11 11.49 11.67
CA GLY A 211 13.28 11.24 12.54
C GLY A 211 14.21 10.09 12.10
N SER A 212 15.47 10.14 12.55
CA SER A 212 16.61 9.43 11.95
C SER A 212 16.64 7.91 12.08
N ASP A 213 15.89 7.32 13.01
CA ASP A 213 15.76 5.87 13.13
C ASP A 213 14.48 5.51 13.88
N TRP A 214 13.57 4.79 13.22
CA TRP A 214 12.28 4.37 13.80
C TRP A 214 12.41 3.08 14.60
N LYS A 215 13.52 2.33 14.45
CA LYS A 215 13.88 1.21 15.32
C LYS A 215 14.47 1.70 16.65
N PHE A 216 14.83 2.98 16.75
CA PHE A 216 15.34 3.57 17.98
C PHE A 216 14.26 3.58 19.08
N GLY A 217 14.54 2.89 20.19
CA GLY A 217 13.61 2.75 21.32
C GLY A 217 12.89 1.40 21.41
N LEU A 218 13.13 0.48 20.47
CA LEU A 218 12.75 -0.92 20.63
C LEU A 218 13.50 -1.53 21.83
N ALA A 219 12.83 -2.42 22.57
CA ALA A 219 13.48 -3.17 23.64
C ALA A 219 14.70 -3.93 23.08
N ALA A 220 15.78 -3.99 23.85
CA ALA A 220 16.90 -4.84 23.47
C ALA A 220 16.43 -6.31 23.39
N ASN A 221 17.14 -7.14 22.62
CA ASN A 221 16.82 -8.55 22.38
C ASN A 221 16.87 -9.43 23.66
N ASP A 222 16.94 -8.82 24.85
CA ASP A 222 16.94 -9.45 26.17
C ASP A 222 15.53 -9.53 26.80
N ALA A 223 14.52 -8.87 26.23
CA ALA A 223 13.12 -9.02 26.63
C ALA A 223 12.45 -10.21 25.90
N PRO A 224 11.56 -10.97 26.59
CA PRO A 224 10.75 -11.98 25.93
C PRO A 224 9.78 -11.33 24.94
N VAL A 225 9.53 -12.02 23.83
CA VAL A 225 8.63 -11.55 22.78
C VAL A 225 7.21 -11.36 23.32
N ASN A 226 6.61 -10.19 23.08
CA ASN A 226 5.31 -9.78 23.64
C ASN A 226 4.39 -9.15 22.57
N PRO A 227 3.83 -9.97 21.66
CA PRO A 227 2.93 -9.49 20.61
C PRO A 227 1.59 -9.01 21.18
N PRO A 228 0.94 -7.99 20.56
CA PRO A 228 -0.38 -7.51 20.96
C PRO A 228 -1.50 -8.45 20.47
N ILE A 229 -1.55 -9.69 20.98
CA ILE A 229 -2.46 -10.75 20.49
C ILE A 229 -3.93 -10.33 20.59
N GLU A 230 -4.35 -9.76 21.73
CA GLU A 230 -5.75 -9.34 21.92
C GLU A 230 -6.18 -8.26 20.91
N LEU A 231 -5.26 -7.35 20.57
CA LEU A 231 -5.51 -6.32 19.56
C LEU A 231 -5.54 -6.93 18.15
N LEU A 232 -4.62 -7.84 17.85
CA LEU A 232 -4.62 -8.57 16.58
C LEU A 232 -5.92 -9.34 16.36
N GLU A 233 -6.36 -10.11 17.35
CA GLU A 233 -7.64 -10.84 17.32
C GLU A 233 -8.84 -9.90 17.17
N GLY A 234 -8.74 -8.69 17.71
CA GLY A 234 -9.75 -7.65 17.54
C GLY A 234 -9.82 -7.06 16.13
N VAL A 235 -8.68 -6.95 15.43
CA VAL A 235 -8.59 -6.36 14.08
C VAL A 235 -8.87 -7.39 12.98
N GLU A 236 -8.41 -8.63 13.13
CA GLU A 236 -8.44 -9.63 12.07
C GLU A 236 -9.81 -9.89 11.42
N PRO A 237 -10.92 -9.98 12.17
CA PRO A 237 -12.23 -10.19 11.55
C PRO A 237 -12.62 -9.08 10.56
N TYR A 238 -12.27 -7.83 10.86
CA TYR A 238 -12.56 -6.69 10.01
C TYR A 238 -11.62 -6.66 8.79
N ALA A 239 -10.34 -6.90 9.00
CA ALA A 239 -9.36 -6.94 7.92
C ALA A 239 -9.67 -8.08 6.93
N GLN A 240 -10.03 -9.27 7.42
CA GLN A 240 -10.41 -10.40 6.56
C GLN A 240 -11.69 -10.12 5.77
N LEU A 241 -12.70 -9.52 6.41
CA LEU A 241 -13.93 -9.14 5.72
C LEU A 241 -13.64 -8.12 4.62
N PHE A 242 -12.87 -7.07 4.93
CA PHE A 242 -12.46 -6.06 3.96
C PHE A 242 -11.69 -6.67 2.79
N PHE A 243 -10.63 -7.44 3.04
CA PHE A 243 -9.82 -8.04 1.97
C PHE A 243 -10.55 -9.12 1.16
N SER A 244 -11.65 -9.68 1.69
CA SER A 244 -12.53 -10.55 0.90
C SER A 244 -13.44 -9.80 -0.07
N ALA A 245 -13.64 -8.50 0.14
CA ALA A 245 -14.50 -7.65 -0.67
C ALA A 245 -13.74 -6.85 -1.75
N VAL A 246 -12.43 -6.64 -1.58
CA VAL A 246 -11.57 -5.93 -2.54
C VAL A 246 -10.69 -6.90 -3.33
N PRO A 247 -10.22 -6.54 -4.54
CA PRO A 247 -9.33 -7.39 -5.36
C PRO A 247 -7.88 -7.41 -4.81
N MET A 248 -7.71 -7.81 -3.55
CA MET A 248 -6.42 -7.90 -2.84
C MET A 248 -6.27 -9.26 -2.15
N SER A 249 -6.12 -10.32 -2.95
CA SER A 249 -5.98 -11.70 -2.44
C SER A 249 -4.57 -12.07 -2.00
N ASP A 250 -3.53 -11.35 -2.46
CA ASP A 250 -2.15 -11.64 -2.07
C ASP A 250 -1.88 -11.16 -0.64
N VAL A 251 -1.37 -12.07 0.19
CA VAL A 251 -1.07 -11.79 1.60
C VAL A 251 0.02 -10.72 1.75
N LYS A 252 0.93 -10.59 0.79
CA LYS A 252 1.95 -9.54 0.76
C LYS A 252 1.31 -8.17 0.54
N ASP A 253 0.37 -8.06 -0.41
CA ASP A 253 -0.39 -6.83 -0.65
C ASP A 253 -1.18 -6.45 0.61
N GLN A 254 -1.85 -7.42 1.24
CA GLN A 254 -2.58 -7.18 2.49
C GLN A 254 -1.66 -6.73 3.64
N ALA A 255 -0.43 -7.26 3.73
CA ALA A 255 0.54 -6.83 4.75
C ALA A 255 0.90 -5.35 4.54
N VAL A 256 1.22 -4.95 3.30
CA VAL A 256 1.53 -3.56 2.94
C VAL A 256 0.33 -2.65 3.19
N ALA A 257 -0.89 -3.08 2.84
CA ALA A 257 -2.12 -2.35 3.11
C ALA A 257 -2.34 -2.11 4.62
N CYS A 258 -2.14 -3.13 5.47
CA CYS A 258 -2.21 -2.97 6.92
C CYS A 258 -1.10 -2.06 7.46
N ALA A 259 0.13 -2.15 6.94
CA ALA A 259 1.23 -1.28 7.34
C ALA A 259 0.95 0.19 6.98
N LYS A 260 0.35 0.43 5.80
CA LYS A 260 -0.09 1.74 5.35
C LYS A 260 -1.22 2.28 6.24
N ALA A 261 -2.24 1.46 6.53
CA ALA A 261 -3.29 1.82 7.50
C ALA A 261 -2.70 2.18 8.87
N ALA A 262 -1.74 1.39 9.38
CA ALA A 262 -1.05 1.69 10.62
C ALA A 262 -0.26 3.02 10.54
N GLY A 263 0.35 3.34 9.40
CA GLY A 263 1.01 4.62 9.16
C GLY A 263 0.06 5.81 9.26
N ARG A 264 -1.15 5.69 8.68
CA ARG A 264 -2.21 6.71 8.84
C ARG A 264 -2.69 6.83 10.28
N MET A 265 -2.97 5.70 10.93
CA MET A 265 -3.39 5.67 12.33
C MET A 265 -2.33 6.31 13.24
N LEU A 266 -1.05 6.07 12.98
CA LEU A 266 0.06 6.69 13.71
C LEU A 266 0.00 8.22 13.58
N ALA A 267 -0.29 8.74 12.40
CA ALA A 267 -0.45 10.18 12.21
C ALA A 267 -1.66 10.73 12.99
N VAL A 268 -2.80 10.03 12.98
CA VAL A 268 -3.99 10.40 13.77
C VAL A 268 -3.67 10.42 15.28
N VAL A 269 -2.90 9.45 15.76
CA VAL A 269 -2.48 9.33 17.16
C VAL A 269 -1.51 10.45 17.59
N ALA A 270 -0.57 10.78 16.71
CA ALA A 270 0.69 11.44 17.10
C ALA A 270 0.93 12.82 16.49
N THR A 271 0.01 13.31 15.67
CA THR A 271 0.07 14.65 15.06
C THR A 271 -1.12 15.51 15.50
N GLY A 272 -1.08 16.80 15.17
CA GLY A 272 -2.06 17.80 15.60
C GLY A 272 -1.61 18.62 16.81
N ASP A 273 -2.47 19.53 17.24
CA ASP A 273 -2.16 20.50 18.31
C ASP A 273 -2.10 19.85 19.70
N ASP A 274 -2.86 18.77 19.90
CA ASP A 274 -2.93 18.00 21.16
C ASP A 274 -2.94 16.49 20.85
N PRO A 275 -1.78 15.88 20.56
CA PRO A 275 -1.70 14.46 20.19
C PRO A 275 -1.96 13.56 21.42
N GLU A 276 -2.73 12.48 21.22
CA GLU A 276 -3.01 11.49 22.28
C GLU A 276 -1.72 10.82 22.79
N ILE A 277 -0.82 10.48 21.86
CA ILE A 277 0.49 9.89 22.16
C ILE A 277 1.55 10.65 21.39
N ALA A 278 2.59 11.13 22.07
CA ALA A 278 3.71 11.79 21.41
C ALA A 278 4.35 10.87 20.35
N HIS A 279 4.73 11.41 19.19
CA HIS A 279 5.33 10.63 18.10
C HIS A 279 6.58 9.82 18.50
N VAL A 280 7.34 10.29 19.50
CA VAL A 280 8.49 9.54 20.05
C VAL A 280 8.11 8.27 20.81
N ILE A 281 6.84 8.11 21.18
CA ILE A 281 6.28 6.92 21.83
C ILE A 281 5.47 6.09 20.81
N ALA A 282 4.63 6.74 20.00
CA ALA A 282 3.77 6.06 19.03
C ALA A 282 4.57 5.27 17.97
N LYS A 283 5.74 5.78 17.55
CA LYS A 283 6.63 5.09 16.61
C LYS A 283 7.16 3.76 17.18
N PRO A 284 7.86 3.73 18.34
CA PRO A 284 8.24 2.46 18.97
C PRO A 284 7.06 1.51 19.20
N LEU A 285 5.88 2.02 19.57
CA LEU A 285 4.68 1.19 19.78
C LEU A 285 4.28 0.44 18.50
N ALA A 286 4.17 1.16 17.37
CA ALA A 286 3.85 0.58 16.07
C ALA A 286 4.92 -0.42 15.61
N MET A 287 6.18 -0.08 15.83
CA MET A 287 7.32 -0.90 15.45
C MET A 287 7.38 -2.19 16.25
N MET A 288 7.22 -2.11 17.58
CA MET A 288 7.11 -3.28 18.45
C MET A 288 5.95 -4.17 18.01
N ALA A 289 4.77 -3.61 17.76
CA ALA A 289 3.63 -4.42 17.36
C ALA A 289 3.90 -5.22 16.06
N ILE A 290 4.56 -4.63 15.06
CA ILE A 290 4.99 -5.36 13.85
C ILE A 290 6.02 -6.44 14.16
N THR A 291 7.13 -6.06 14.82
CA THR A 291 8.29 -6.94 15.02
C THR A 291 7.97 -8.10 15.96
N GLU A 292 7.30 -7.81 17.08
CA GLU A 292 6.92 -8.79 18.08
C GLU A 292 5.91 -9.80 17.52
N THR A 293 4.91 -9.33 16.76
CA THR A 293 3.95 -10.23 16.10
C THR A 293 4.62 -11.12 15.07
N TYR A 294 5.52 -10.56 14.26
CA TYR A 294 6.28 -11.31 13.27
C TYR A 294 7.13 -12.40 13.94
N HIS A 295 7.87 -12.08 15.01
CA HIS A 295 8.72 -13.03 15.73
C HIS A 295 7.90 -14.08 16.51
N ALA A 296 6.82 -13.66 17.17
CA ALA A 296 5.97 -14.56 17.97
C ALA A 296 5.38 -15.70 17.12
N PHE A 297 4.98 -15.39 15.90
CA PHE A 297 4.47 -16.38 14.93
C PHE A 297 5.44 -17.54 14.75
N TRP A 298 6.73 -17.25 14.61
CA TRP A 298 7.76 -18.27 14.38
C TRP A 298 8.12 -19.03 15.64
N LEU A 299 8.08 -18.38 16.81
CA LEU A 299 8.31 -19.02 18.11
C LEU A 299 7.17 -19.97 18.50
N GLY A 300 6.01 -19.90 17.84
CA GLY A 300 4.98 -20.91 17.90
C GLY A 300 3.84 -20.64 18.85
N TYR A 301 3.40 -19.39 18.89
CA TYR A 301 2.06 -19.06 19.32
C TYR A 301 1.01 -19.48 18.28
#